data_AF-A0A1W4XPT5-F1
#
_entry.id   AF-A0A1W4XPT5-F1
#
_cell.length_a   1.000
_cell.length_b   1.000
_cell.length_c   1.000
_cell.angle_alpha   90.00
_cell.angle_beta   90.00
_cell.angle_gamma   90.00
#
_symmetry.space_group_name_H-M   'P 1'
#
loop_
_entity.id
_entity.type
_entity.pdbx_description
1 polymer ?
#
loop_
_entity_poly.entity_id
_entity_poly.type
_entity_poly.pdbx_seq_one_letter_code
_entity_poly.pdbx_strand_id
1 'polypeptide(L)'
;MCFLLRKYPRNEEERFRIVVPNHIVPPKTPRKEHPNGKRPNNKVRTTKYTLLSFLPRNLLEQFHRVANLYFIFIVLLNWFPAINAFGKEIAMVPVLFVLGVSAVKDLFEDRRRYTSDKRVNNSTCRIYNSEIDRYKKVLWKEVRVGDLIHLSNNEVVPADILLLRSSDPNGICYIDTGHLDGETNLKQRQVAPGFVEKVGTYYFTV
;
A
#
# COMPACT_ATOMS: atom_id res chain seq x y z
N MET A 1 21.79 9.36 11.08
CA MET A 1 21.51 10.48 10.15
C MET A 1 20.02 10.44 9.84
N CYS A 2 19.27 11.27 10.55
CA CYS A 2 17.82 11.33 10.56
C CYS A 2 17.36 11.79 9.16
N PHE A 3 16.74 10.90 8.38
CA PHE A 3 16.12 11.29 7.12
C PHE A 3 14.93 12.17 7.49
N LEU A 4 15.16 13.48 7.39
CA LEU A 4 14.17 14.52 7.57
C LEU A 4 12.96 14.19 6.71
N LEU A 5 11.91 13.70 7.36
CA LEU A 5 10.55 13.78 6.84
C LEU A 5 10.28 15.27 6.63
N ARG A 6 10.49 15.72 5.40
CA ARG A 6 10.04 17.02 4.90
C ARG A 6 8.52 17.03 5.03
N LYS A 7 8.01 17.40 6.22
CA LYS A 7 6.63 17.85 6.40
C LYS A 7 6.48 19.09 5.54
N TYR A 8 6.03 18.90 4.30
CA TYR A 8 5.44 19.99 3.55
C TYR A 8 4.29 20.57 4.39
N PRO A 9 4.20 21.89 4.57
CA PRO A 9 3.03 22.48 5.21
C PRO A 9 1.81 22.11 4.37
N ARG A 10 0.85 21.36 4.95
CA ARG A 10 -0.45 21.12 4.30
C ARG A 10 -1.18 22.45 4.27
N ASN A 11 -1.50 22.94 3.08
CA ASN A 11 -2.43 24.07 2.92
C ASN A 11 -3.75 23.72 3.62
N GLU A 12 -4.39 24.69 4.28
CA GLU A 12 -5.66 24.49 4.99
C GLU A 12 -6.81 24.01 4.08
N GLU A 13 -6.70 24.25 2.76
CA GLU A 13 -7.59 23.70 1.72
C GLU A 13 -7.53 22.16 1.59
N GLU A 14 -6.53 21.49 2.18
CA GLU A 14 -6.41 20.02 2.20
C GLU A 14 -7.12 19.36 3.39
N ARG A 15 -7.85 20.11 4.23
CA ARG A 15 -8.47 19.52 5.43
C ARG A 15 -9.61 18.55 5.10
N PHE A 16 -10.28 18.74 3.96
CA PHE A 16 -11.40 17.92 3.52
C PHE A 16 -11.28 17.54 2.06
N ARG A 17 -11.78 16.36 1.73
CA ARG A 17 -11.75 15.81 0.37
C ARG A 17 -13.18 15.66 -0.13
N ILE A 18 -13.52 16.42 -1.16
CA ILE A 18 -14.78 16.22 -1.88
C ILE A 18 -14.61 15.01 -2.80
N VAL A 19 -15.53 14.05 -2.65
CA VAL A 19 -15.66 12.85 -3.48
C VAL A 19 -17.02 12.91 -4.17
N VAL A 20 -17.01 12.80 -5.50
CA VAL A 20 -18.23 12.75 -6.30
C VAL A 20 -18.50 11.28 -6.66
N PRO A 21 -19.69 10.72 -6.41
CA PRO A 21 -19.99 9.35 -6.81
C PRO A 21 -19.81 9.13 -8.32
N ASN A 22 -19.14 8.07 -8.73
CA ASN A 22 -18.79 7.86 -10.14
C ASN A 22 -20.02 7.53 -11.01
N HIS A 23 -21.12 7.06 -10.42
CA HIS A 23 -22.35 6.73 -11.16
C HIS A 23 -23.10 7.95 -11.72
N ILE A 24 -22.89 9.15 -11.16
CA ILE A 24 -23.48 10.41 -11.66
C ILE A 24 -22.59 11.12 -12.69
N VAL A 25 -21.34 10.67 -12.85
CA VAL A 25 -20.42 11.22 -13.82
C VAL A 25 -20.67 10.52 -15.17
N PRO A 26 -20.73 11.26 -16.30
CA PRO A 26 -20.90 10.65 -17.61
C PRO A 26 -19.85 9.55 -17.87
N PRO A 27 -20.26 8.41 -18.43
CA PRO A 27 -19.32 7.35 -18.74
C PRO A 27 -18.25 7.85 -19.71
N LYS A 28 -17.04 7.27 -19.61
CA LYS A 28 -15.87 7.60 -20.45
C LYS A 28 -15.34 9.04 -20.33
N THR A 29 -15.74 9.79 -19.30
CA THR A 29 -15.16 11.10 -18.98
C THR A 29 -13.63 10.98 -18.87
N PRO A 30 -12.83 11.79 -19.61
CA PRO A 30 -11.39 11.76 -19.54
C PRO A 30 -10.87 12.01 -18.13
N ARG A 31 -9.75 11.36 -17.75
CA ARG A 31 -9.17 11.49 -16.40
C ARG A 31 -8.86 12.95 -16.01
N LYS A 32 -8.57 13.83 -16.97
CA LYS A 32 -8.29 15.25 -16.69
C LYS A 32 -9.53 16.03 -16.25
N GLU A 33 -10.70 15.66 -16.76
CA GLU A 33 -11.99 16.31 -16.52
C GLU A 33 -12.79 15.63 -15.40
N HIS A 34 -12.46 14.37 -15.09
CA HIS A 34 -13.13 13.61 -14.06
C HIS A 34 -12.93 14.26 -12.67
N PRO A 35 -13.99 14.47 -11.86
CA PRO A 35 -13.87 15.13 -10.55
C PRO A 35 -12.93 14.37 -9.60
N ASN A 36 -12.95 13.03 -9.66
CA ASN A 36 -12.00 12.16 -8.95
C ASN A 36 -10.72 11.80 -9.75
N GLY A 37 -10.43 12.44 -10.88
CA GLY A 37 -9.36 12.02 -11.79
C GLY A 37 -7.93 12.22 -11.27
N LYS A 38 -7.73 13.21 -10.40
CA LYS A 38 -6.44 13.49 -9.73
C LYS A 38 -6.13 12.55 -8.57
N ARG A 39 -7.03 11.63 -8.24
CA ARG A 39 -6.92 10.76 -7.07
C ARG A 39 -5.94 9.59 -7.34
N PRO A 40 -5.28 9.08 -6.28
CA PRO A 40 -4.40 7.91 -6.42
C PRO A 40 -5.21 6.67 -6.84
N ASN A 41 -4.52 5.69 -7.43
CA ASN A 41 -5.11 4.38 -7.71
C ASN A 41 -5.10 3.50 -6.44
N ASN A 42 -5.91 2.45 -6.43
CA ASN A 42 -5.98 1.50 -5.31
C ASN A 42 -4.95 0.36 -5.43
N LYS A 43 -3.82 0.59 -6.13
CA LYS A 43 -2.77 -0.42 -6.28
C LYS A 43 -1.84 -0.38 -5.08
N VAL A 44 -1.79 -1.46 -4.32
CA VAL A 44 -0.86 -1.63 -3.20
C VAL A 44 0.52 -2.00 -3.74
N ARG A 45 1.56 -1.33 -3.24
CA ARG A 45 2.96 -1.68 -3.50
C ARG A 45 3.78 -1.53 -2.23
N THR A 46 4.25 -2.64 -1.69
CA THR A 46 5.12 -2.71 -0.52
C THR A 46 6.58 -3.03 -0.87
N THR A 47 6.86 -3.39 -2.13
CA THR A 47 8.23 -3.63 -2.60
C THR A 47 9.07 -2.36 -2.57
N LYS A 48 10.28 -2.47 -2.00
CA LYS A 48 11.25 -1.37 -1.89
C LYS A 48 12.07 -1.22 -3.16
N TYR A 49 12.33 -2.34 -3.83
CA TYR A 49 13.27 -2.42 -4.93
C TYR A 49 12.54 -2.64 -6.26
N THR A 50 13.18 -2.19 -7.33
CA THR A 50 12.97 -2.72 -8.69
C THR A 50 14.18 -3.55 -9.05
N LEU A 51 14.09 -4.44 -10.05
CA LEU A 51 15.22 -5.28 -10.48
C LEU A 51 16.50 -4.45 -10.71
N LEU A 52 16.39 -3.27 -11.33
CA LEU A 52 17.51 -2.38 -11.61
C LEU A 52 17.94 -1.52 -10.40
N SER A 53 17.01 -1.15 -9.51
CA SER A 53 17.35 -0.33 -8.34
C SER A 53 17.77 -1.14 -7.12
N PHE A 54 17.64 -2.47 -7.17
CA PHE A 54 17.97 -3.36 -6.05
C PHE A 54 19.41 -3.17 -5.59
N LEU A 55 20.38 -3.39 -6.47
CA LEU A 55 21.79 -3.37 -6.11
C LEU A 55 22.26 -2.00 -5.59
N PRO A 56 22.03 -0.85 -6.27
CA PRO A 56 22.49 0.44 -5.77
C PRO A 56 21.78 0.87 -4.48
N ARG A 57 20.47 0.63 -4.34
CA ARG A 57 19.75 1.01 -3.11
C ARG A 57 20.06 0.10 -1.94
N ASN A 58 20.14 -1.21 -2.18
CA ASN A 58 20.46 -2.18 -1.14
C ASN A 58 21.86 -1.93 -0.57
N LEU A 59 22.86 -1.72 -1.43
CA LEU A 59 24.21 -1.36 -0.98
C LEU A 59 24.23 -0.05 -0.19
N LEU A 60 23.54 0.98 -0.67
CA LEU A 60 23.42 2.25 0.06
C LEU A 60 22.82 2.04 1.47
N GLU A 61 21.72 1.28 1.58
CA GLU A 61 21.10 0.95 2.87
C GLU A 61 22.04 0.15 3.78
N GLN A 62 22.83 -0.76 3.22
CA GLN A 62 23.82 -1.52 3.98
C GLN A 62 24.97 -0.63 4.47
N PHE A 63 25.48 0.31 3.68
CA PHE A 63 26.55 1.22 4.09
C PHE A 63 26.13 2.26 5.13
N HIS A 64 24.83 2.55 5.26
CA HIS A 64 24.34 3.40 6.36
C HIS A 64 24.35 2.70 7.72
N ARG A 65 24.63 1.39 7.80
CA ARG A 65 24.77 0.67 9.07
C ARG A 65 26.20 0.81 9.60
N VAL A 66 26.33 1.30 10.83
CA VAL A 66 27.63 1.53 11.49
C VAL A 66 28.53 0.29 11.49
N ALA A 67 27.96 -0.90 11.69
CA ALA A 67 28.72 -2.16 11.65
C ALA A 67 29.40 -2.42 10.29
N ASN A 68 28.75 -2.08 9.18
CA ASN A 68 29.33 -2.25 7.85
C ASN A 68 30.42 -1.22 7.56
N LEU A 69 30.31 0.00 8.12
CA LEU A 69 31.37 1.01 8.05
C LEU A 69 32.64 0.55 8.77
N TYR A 70 32.49 -0.11 9.93
CA TYR A 70 33.61 -0.68 10.67
C TYR A 70 34.37 -1.74 9.83
N PHE A 71 33.65 -2.65 9.18
CA PHE A 71 34.27 -3.66 8.32
C PHE A 71 35.02 -3.07 7.12
N ILE A 72 34.46 -2.04 6.48
CA ILE A 72 35.12 -1.34 5.37
C ILE A 72 36.38 -0.62 5.86
N PHE A 73 36.32 0.02 7.03
CA PHE A 73 37.47 0.68 7.61
C PHE A 73 38.64 -0.30 7.85
N ILE A 74 38.36 -1.52 8.33
CA ILE A 74 39.37 -2.57 8.46
C ILE A 74 39.99 -2.94 7.10
N VAL A 75 39.17 -3.11 6.06
CA VAL A 75 39.66 -3.42 4.70
C VAL A 75 40.54 -2.29 4.16
N LEU A 76 40.14 -1.04 4.37
CA LEU A 76 40.91 0.14 3.97
C LEU A 76 42.25 0.24 4.71
N LEU A 77 42.27 -0.01 6.02
CA LEU A 77 43.51 -0.07 6.80
C LEU A 77 44.44 -1.18 6.33
N ASN A 78 43.91 -2.36 6.00
CA ASN A 78 44.73 -3.48 5.49
C ASN A 78 45.32 -3.20 4.10
N TRP A 79 44.72 -2.28 3.32
CA TRP A 79 45.26 -1.86 2.03
C TRP A 79 46.47 -0.93 2.17
N PHE A 80 46.67 -0.30 3.34
CA PHE A 80 47.82 0.55 3.59
C PHE A 80 49.10 -0.32 3.68
N PRO A 81 50.12 -0.08 2.83
CA PRO A 81 51.28 -0.96 2.70
C PRO A 81 52.05 -1.19 4.01
N ALA A 82 52.05 -0.21 4.92
CA ALA A 82 52.76 -0.31 6.19
C ALA A 82 52.05 -1.20 7.23
N ILE A 83 50.76 -1.47 7.06
CA ILE A 83 49.96 -2.31 7.99
C ILE A 83 49.81 -3.73 7.44
N ASN A 84 49.59 -3.87 6.12
CA ASN A 84 49.44 -5.11 5.33
C ASN A 84 49.52 -6.44 6.11
N ALA A 85 48.53 -6.71 6.96
CA ALA A 85 48.56 -7.80 7.94
C ALA A 85 48.14 -9.14 7.31
N PHE A 86 47.24 -9.08 6.31
CA PHE A 86 46.77 -10.22 5.54
C PHE A 86 46.81 -9.90 4.05
N GLY A 87 46.84 -10.95 3.22
CA GLY A 87 46.65 -10.80 1.77
C GLY A 87 45.38 -10.01 1.48
N LYS A 88 45.46 -9.01 0.59
CA LYS A 88 44.37 -8.05 0.29
C LYS A 88 43.05 -8.76 -0.05
N GLU A 89 43.14 -9.88 -0.75
CA GLU A 89 41.98 -10.70 -1.11
C GLU A 89 41.29 -11.31 0.13
N ILE A 90 42.07 -11.82 1.07
CA ILE A 90 41.56 -12.48 2.29
C ILE A 90 40.81 -11.48 3.17
N ALA A 91 41.32 -10.23 3.26
CA ALA A 91 40.69 -9.18 4.05
C ALA A 91 39.30 -8.78 3.52
N MET A 92 39.03 -8.93 2.21
CA MET A 92 37.72 -8.60 1.62
C MET A 92 36.66 -9.69 1.85
N VAL A 93 37.07 -10.94 2.08
CA VAL A 93 36.15 -12.09 2.18
C VAL A 93 35.05 -11.88 3.22
N PRO A 94 35.32 -11.48 4.48
CA PRO A 94 34.27 -11.33 5.49
C PRO A 94 33.26 -10.24 5.12
N VAL A 95 33.73 -9.14 4.53
CA VAL A 95 32.88 -8.01 4.14
C VAL A 95 31.94 -8.42 3.01
N LEU A 96 32.48 -9.02 1.95
CA LEU A 96 31.69 -9.52 0.83
C LEU A 96 30.69 -10.58 1.27
N PHE A 97 31.07 -11.46 2.20
CA PHE A 97 30.17 -12.47 2.76
C PHE A 97 28.98 -11.84 3.50
N VAL A 98 29.24 -10.93 4.45
CA VAL A 98 28.17 -10.27 5.23
C VAL A 98 27.25 -9.44 4.33
N LEU A 99 27.82 -8.68 3.38
CA LEU A 99 27.04 -7.88 2.43
C LEU A 99 26.22 -8.78 1.50
N GLY A 100 26.81 -9.88 1.04
CA GLY A 100 26.17 -10.86 0.16
C GLY A 100 25.00 -11.58 0.83
N VAL A 101 25.19 -12.13 2.02
CA VAL A 101 24.11 -12.81 2.78
C VAL A 101 22.96 -11.83 3.08
N SER A 102 23.30 -10.59 3.46
CA SER A 102 22.30 -9.53 3.71
C SER A 102 21.51 -9.18 2.45
N ALA A 103 22.20 -9.00 1.32
CA ALA A 103 21.55 -8.71 0.03
C ALA A 103 20.64 -9.87 -0.40
N VAL A 104 21.10 -11.12 -0.28
CA VAL A 104 20.30 -12.30 -0.62
C VAL A 104 19.03 -12.35 0.25
N LYS A 105 19.16 -12.16 1.57
CA LYS A 105 18.00 -12.09 2.48
C LYS A 105 17.01 -11.01 2.06
N ASP A 106 17.50 -9.80 1.81
CA ASP A 106 16.66 -8.66 1.43
C ASP A 106 15.94 -8.90 0.09
N LEU A 107 16.61 -9.57 -0.85
CA LEU A 107 16.03 -9.98 -2.13
C LEU A 107 14.89 -10.99 -1.93
N PHE A 108 15.08 -12.02 -1.10
CA PHE A 108 14.02 -12.99 -0.79
C PHE A 108 12.82 -12.32 -0.13
N GLU A 109 13.06 -11.41 0.81
CA GLU A 109 12.01 -10.65 1.48
C GLU A 109 11.22 -9.78 0.48
N ASP A 110 11.89 -9.07 -0.42
CA ASP A 110 11.24 -8.22 -1.41
C ASP A 110 10.47 -9.05 -2.45
N ARG A 111 10.96 -10.23 -2.84
CA ARG A 111 10.21 -11.18 -3.68
C ARG A 111 8.96 -11.69 -2.98
N ARG A 112 9.02 -11.96 -1.67
CA ARG A 112 7.83 -12.34 -0.87
C ARG A 112 6.81 -11.21 -0.84
N ARG A 113 7.26 -9.96 -0.65
CA ARG A 113 6.40 -8.76 -0.73
C ARG A 113 5.74 -8.63 -2.10
N TYR A 114 6.50 -8.80 -3.19
CA TYR A 114 5.95 -8.75 -4.54
C TYR A 114 4.81 -9.76 -4.77
N THR A 115 5.00 -11.00 -4.33
CA THR A 115 3.96 -12.03 -4.46
C THR A 115 2.73 -11.70 -3.63
N SER A 116 2.92 -11.16 -2.41
CA SER A 116 1.83 -10.69 -1.55
C SER A 116 1.06 -9.52 -2.19
N ASP A 117 1.77 -8.49 -2.67
CA ASP A 117 1.19 -7.36 -3.39
C ASP A 117 0.40 -7.84 -4.61
N LYS A 118 0.94 -8.80 -5.37
CA LYS A 118 0.26 -9.37 -6.55
C LYS A 118 -1.03 -10.09 -6.15
N ARG A 119 -1.06 -10.79 -5.01
CA ARG A 119 -2.27 -11.43 -4.50
C ARG A 119 -3.33 -10.38 -4.15
N VAL A 120 -2.98 -9.39 -3.32
CA VAL A 120 -3.91 -8.33 -2.88
C VAL A 120 -4.47 -7.54 -4.06
N ASN A 121 -3.60 -7.12 -4.99
CA ASN A 121 -4.01 -6.34 -6.16
C ASN A 121 -4.92 -7.10 -7.14
N ASN A 122 -4.91 -8.43 -7.10
CA ASN A 122 -5.76 -9.28 -7.94
C ASN A 122 -6.95 -9.87 -7.17
N SER A 123 -7.12 -9.54 -5.88
CA SER A 123 -8.39 -9.74 -5.19
C SER A 123 -9.51 -8.98 -5.91
N THR A 124 -10.74 -9.45 -5.76
CA THR A 124 -11.88 -8.92 -6.50
C THR A 124 -12.96 -8.36 -5.57
N CYS A 125 -13.66 -7.33 -6.03
CA CYS A 125 -14.86 -6.79 -5.38
C CYS A 125 -15.91 -6.48 -6.44
N ARG A 126 -17.12 -6.09 -6.01
CA ARG A 126 -18.23 -5.74 -6.90
C ARG A 126 -18.44 -4.24 -6.88
N ILE A 127 -18.34 -3.60 -8.04
CA ILE A 127 -18.66 -2.18 -8.21
C ILE A 127 -19.92 -1.99 -9.03
N TYR A 128 -20.73 -1.00 -8.71
CA TYR A 128 -21.89 -0.63 -9.49
C TYR A 128 -21.46 0.01 -10.82
N ASN A 129 -22.05 -0.43 -11.91
CA ASN A 129 -21.85 0.13 -13.24
C ASN A 129 -23.14 0.80 -13.72
N SER A 130 -23.10 2.13 -13.90
CA SER A 130 -24.25 2.93 -14.33
C SER A 130 -24.68 2.68 -15.77
N GLU A 131 -23.79 2.21 -16.65
CA GLU A 131 -24.13 1.94 -18.06
C GLU A 131 -25.07 0.72 -18.21
N ILE A 132 -24.94 -0.28 -17.33
CA ILE A 132 -25.67 -1.55 -17.40
C ILE A 132 -26.63 -1.74 -16.21
N ASP A 133 -26.71 -0.75 -15.32
CA ASP A 133 -27.48 -0.78 -14.07
C ASP A 133 -27.25 -2.06 -13.24
N ARG A 134 -26.00 -2.54 -13.18
CA ARG A 134 -25.64 -3.80 -12.50
C ARG A 134 -24.27 -3.73 -11.84
N TYR A 135 -24.10 -4.56 -10.82
CA TYR A 135 -22.80 -4.78 -10.20
C TYR A 135 -21.91 -5.65 -11.09
N LYS A 136 -20.68 -5.20 -11.32
CA LYS A 136 -19.64 -5.96 -12.03
C LYS A 136 -18.47 -6.27 -11.12
N LYS A 137 -17.86 -7.44 -11.35
CA LYS A 137 -16.66 -7.88 -10.63
C LYS A 137 -15.44 -7.15 -11.19
N VAL A 138 -14.64 -6.54 -10.33
CA VAL A 138 -13.40 -5.83 -10.69
C VAL A 138 -12.27 -6.17 -9.74
N LEU A 139 -11.03 -5.98 -10.18
CA LEU A 139 -9.84 -6.18 -9.35
C LEU A 139 -9.68 -5.02 -8.37
N TRP A 140 -9.15 -5.28 -7.18
CA TRP A 140 -8.93 -4.24 -6.16
C TRP A 140 -8.08 -3.09 -6.65
N LYS A 141 -7.03 -3.38 -7.45
CA LYS A 141 -6.16 -2.36 -8.05
C LYS A 141 -6.88 -1.41 -9.03
N GLU A 142 -8.07 -1.78 -9.50
CA GLU A 142 -8.87 -1.03 -10.48
C GLU A 142 -9.96 -0.18 -9.83
N VAL A 143 -10.22 -0.38 -8.53
CA VAL A 143 -11.16 0.43 -7.74
C VAL A 143 -10.69 1.89 -7.72
N ARG A 144 -11.63 2.80 -7.92
CA ARG A 144 -11.41 4.25 -7.93
C ARG A 144 -12.26 4.92 -6.88
N VAL A 145 -11.78 6.06 -6.38
CA VAL A 145 -12.56 6.90 -5.46
C VAL A 145 -13.83 7.39 -6.15
N GLY A 146 -14.93 7.34 -5.43
CA GLY A 146 -16.30 7.55 -5.92
C GLY A 146 -16.98 6.27 -6.42
N ASP A 147 -16.29 5.14 -6.52
CA ASP A 147 -16.93 3.87 -6.88
C ASP A 147 -17.90 3.43 -5.78
N LEU A 148 -19.02 2.88 -6.23
CA LEU A 148 -20.02 2.30 -5.36
C LEU A 148 -19.77 0.79 -5.24
N ILE A 149 -19.36 0.36 -4.06
CA ILE A 149 -18.99 -1.02 -3.78
C ILE A 149 -20.16 -1.74 -3.10
N HIS A 150 -20.41 -2.97 -3.53
CA HIS A 150 -21.26 -3.90 -2.82
C HIS A 150 -20.41 -5.00 -2.19
N LEU A 151 -20.51 -5.14 -0.87
CA LEU A 151 -19.86 -6.19 -0.09
C LEU A 151 -20.90 -7.19 0.41
N SER A 152 -20.62 -8.46 0.22
CA SER A 152 -21.36 -9.57 0.83
C SER A 152 -20.78 -9.97 2.18
N ASN A 153 -21.51 -10.79 2.94
CA ASN A 153 -21.03 -11.29 4.22
C ASN A 153 -19.68 -12.00 4.05
N ASN A 154 -18.78 -11.82 5.01
CA ASN A 154 -17.41 -12.35 5.02
C ASN A 154 -16.50 -11.90 3.84
N GLU A 155 -16.87 -10.84 3.10
CA GLU A 155 -15.96 -10.22 2.14
C GLU A 155 -15.05 -9.18 2.80
N VAL A 156 -13.77 -9.18 2.42
CA VAL A 156 -12.80 -8.20 2.91
C VAL A 156 -13.04 -6.86 2.23
N VAL A 157 -12.97 -5.79 3.02
CA VAL A 157 -13.11 -4.42 2.54
C VAL A 157 -11.89 -4.03 1.67
N PRO A 158 -12.08 -3.59 0.40
CA PRO A 158 -10.98 -3.38 -0.55
C PRO A 158 -10.22 -2.06 -0.39
N ALA A 159 -10.79 -1.09 0.31
CA ALA A 159 -10.27 0.25 0.57
C ALA A 159 -11.04 0.90 1.72
N ASP A 160 -10.64 2.08 2.19
CA ASP A 160 -11.46 2.85 3.12
C ASP A 160 -12.78 3.23 2.45
N ILE A 161 -13.92 2.90 3.08
CA ILE A 161 -15.26 3.13 2.53
C ILE A 161 -16.18 3.82 3.54
N LEU A 162 -17.15 4.57 3.01
CA LEU A 162 -18.28 5.09 3.74
C LEU A 162 -19.48 4.14 3.57
N LEU A 163 -20.04 3.67 4.70
CA LEU A 163 -21.23 2.84 4.77
C LEU A 163 -22.49 3.68 4.47
N LEU A 164 -23.12 3.43 3.31
CA LEU A 164 -24.35 4.13 2.91
C LEU A 164 -25.58 3.27 3.12
N ARG A 165 -25.47 1.95 3.07
CA ARG A 165 -26.60 1.04 3.31
C ARG A 165 -26.15 -0.29 3.91
N SER A 166 -26.95 -0.83 4.83
CA SER A 166 -26.82 -2.20 5.33
C SER A 166 -28.04 -3.04 4.92
N SER A 167 -27.89 -4.36 4.94
CA SER A 167 -29.02 -5.30 4.85
C SER A 167 -29.86 -5.35 6.13
N ASP A 168 -29.27 -4.95 7.26
CA ASP A 168 -29.99 -4.83 8.53
C ASP A 168 -30.98 -3.65 8.49
N PRO A 169 -32.26 -3.83 8.90
CA PRO A 169 -33.26 -2.75 8.88
C PRO A 169 -32.89 -1.54 9.75
N ASN A 170 -32.09 -1.71 10.80
CA ASN A 170 -31.63 -0.61 11.65
C ASN A 170 -30.39 0.09 11.07
N GLY A 171 -29.93 -0.31 9.88
CA GLY A 171 -28.74 0.25 9.24
C GLY A 171 -27.44 -0.14 9.94
N ILE A 172 -27.42 -1.27 10.66
CA ILE A 172 -26.26 -1.74 11.40
C ILE A 172 -25.45 -2.73 10.57
N CYS A 173 -24.12 -2.66 10.62
CA CYS A 173 -23.26 -3.74 10.15
C CYS A 173 -22.14 -4.02 11.16
N TYR A 174 -21.55 -5.21 11.03
CA TYR A 174 -20.46 -5.65 11.88
C TYR A 174 -19.20 -5.80 11.04
N ILE A 175 -18.09 -5.26 11.55
CA ILE A 175 -16.79 -5.32 10.89
C ILE A 175 -15.84 -6.06 11.82
N ASP A 176 -15.22 -7.11 11.28
CA ASP A 176 -14.07 -7.75 11.91
C ASP A 176 -12.82 -6.89 11.65
N THR A 177 -12.24 -6.37 12.72
CA THR A 177 -11.00 -5.59 12.68
C THR A 177 -9.80 -6.34 13.25
N GLY A 178 -9.92 -7.63 13.56
CA GLY A 178 -8.85 -8.39 14.20
C GLY A 178 -7.53 -8.43 13.42
N HIS A 179 -7.58 -8.26 12.10
CA HIS A 179 -6.38 -8.11 11.26
C HIS A 179 -5.65 -6.76 11.43
N LEU A 180 -6.30 -5.75 12.01
CA LEU A 180 -5.76 -4.40 12.20
C LEU A 180 -5.36 -4.12 13.65
N ASP A 181 -6.17 -4.56 14.62
CA ASP A 181 -5.98 -4.27 16.05
C ASP A 181 -5.75 -5.51 16.92
N GLY A 182 -5.94 -6.72 16.39
CA GLY A 182 -5.82 -7.97 17.14
C GLY A 182 -6.98 -8.26 18.07
N GLU A 183 -8.06 -7.48 18.03
CA GLU A 183 -9.28 -7.75 18.78
C GLU A 183 -10.09 -8.89 18.14
N THR A 184 -10.74 -9.73 18.94
CA THR A 184 -11.62 -10.81 18.45
C THR A 184 -13.08 -10.40 18.34
N ASN A 185 -13.43 -9.21 18.85
CA ASN A 185 -14.81 -8.73 18.90
C ASN A 185 -15.16 -8.02 17.60
N LEU A 186 -16.37 -8.26 17.10
CA LEU A 186 -16.91 -7.53 15.96
C LEU A 186 -17.24 -6.10 16.36
N LYS A 187 -16.76 -5.13 15.58
CA LYS A 187 -17.07 -3.72 15.79
C LYS A 187 -18.35 -3.35 15.04
N GLN A 188 -19.34 -2.88 15.78
CA GLN A 188 -20.59 -2.38 15.23
C GLN A 188 -20.37 -1.04 14.52
N ARG A 189 -20.90 -0.90 13.31
CA ARG A 189 -20.96 0.36 12.55
C ARG A 189 -22.39 0.62 12.12
N GLN A 190 -22.75 1.90 12.00
CA GLN A 190 -24.08 2.32 11.60
C GLN A 190 -23.99 3.17 10.32
N VAL A 191 -24.99 3.01 9.46
CA VAL A 191 -25.18 3.84 8.26
C VAL A 191 -25.25 5.31 8.64
N ALA A 192 -24.64 6.18 7.84
CA ALA A 192 -24.66 7.61 8.11
C ALA A 192 -26.11 8.14 8.14
N PRO A 193 -26.47 8.98 9.14
CA PRO A 193 -27.87 9.32 9.48
C PRO A 193 -28.68 10.08 8.40
N GLY A 194 -28.12 10.35 7.22
CA GLY A 194 -28.82 10.93 6.05
C GLY A 194 -29.04 9.96 4.87
N PHE A 195 -28.57 8.72 4.95
CA PHE A 195 -28.71 7.72 3.88
C PHE A 195 -29.75 6.64 4.16
N VAL A 196 -30.33 6.62 5.37
CA VAL A 196 -31.26 5.58 5.84
C VAL A 196 -32.57 5.57 5.05
N GLU A 197 -33.04 6.72 4.54
CA GLU A 197 -34.34 6.86 3.89
C GLU A 197 -34.32 6.77 2.35
N LYS A 198 -33.15 6.68 1.70
CA LYS A 198 -33.07 6.56 0.24
C LYS A 198 -33.30 5.11 -0.19
N VAL A 199 -34.57 4.78 -0.44
CA VAL A 199 -35.02 3.49 -0.98
C VAL A 199 -34.50 3.31 -2.40
N GLY A 200 -33.46 2.48 -2.56
CA GLY A 200 -32.95 2.06 -3.86
C GLY A 200 -31.47 1.70 -3.82
N THR A 201 -31.17 0.41 -3.64
CA THR A 201 -29.88 -0.23 -3.94
C THR A 201 -28.72 0.00 -2.93
N TYR A 202 -27.97 -1.08 -2.67
CA TYR A 202 -26.92 -1.20 -1.65
C TYR A 202 -25.65 -0.44 -2.02
N TYR A 203 -25.28 0.61 -1.29
CA TYR A 203 -24.10 1.39 -1.65
C TYR A 203 -23.10 1.51 -0.48
N PHE A 204 -21.83 1.40 -0.82
CA PHE A 204 -20.70 1.89 -0.04
C PHE A 204 -19.87 2.75 -0.98
N THR A 205 -19.41 3.93 -0.59
CA THR A 205 -18.57 4.76 -1.46
C THR A 205 -17.13 4.81 -0.94
N VAL A 206 -16.15 4.59 -1.83
CA VAL A 206 -14.71 4.80 -1.57
C VAL A 206 -14.37 6.28 -1.71
#